data_AF-A0AAV5VSF7-F1
#
_entry.id   AF-A0AAV5VSF7-F1
#
_cell.length_a   1.000
_cell.length_b   1.000
_cell.length_c   1.000
_cell.angle_alpha   90.00
_cell.angle_beta   90.00
_cell.angle_gamma   90.00
#
_symmetry.space_group_name_H-M   'P 1'
#
loop_
_entity.id
_entity.type
_entity.pdbx_description
1 polymer ?
#
loop_
_entity_poly.entity_id
_entity_poly.type
_entity_poly.pdbx_seq_one_letter_code
_entity_poly.pdbx_strand_id
1 'polypeptide(L)'
;YNFAIIKNVESLLERVTANSTNKEMNRVIQEFAEIEMFEENVKDVARVIYERAINDEKLCLFYADLCKAKMNTEIIANNGTSIIHRELTQLTEGMFYDNSTSNGTHRNEKKMRRLGNVIFLGNLYNVAFFTHKTIH
;
A
#
# COMPACT_ATOMS: atom_id res chain seq x y z
N TYR A 1 -1.54 15.76 14.60
CA TYR A 1 -2.41 15.54 13.43
C TYR A 1 -2.21 14.16 12.80
N ASN A 2 -0.97 13.66 12.65
CA ASN A 2 -0.70 12.35 12.00
C ASN A 2 -1.47 11.14 12.57
N PHE A 3 -1.54 11.02 13.90
CA PHE A 3 -2.19 9.87 14.55
C PHE A 3 -3.68 9.70 14.25
N ALA A 4 -4.41 10.80 14.01
CA ALA A 4 -5.85 10.73 13.71
C ALA A 4 -6.11 10.18 12.31
N ILE A 5 -5.28 10.58 11.33
CA ILE A 5 -5.37 10.09 9.94
C ILE A 5 -5.02 8.61 9.88
N ILE A 6 -3.93 8.20 10.54
CA ILE A 6 -3.51 6.79 10.59
C ILE A 6 -4.64 5.93 11.17
N LYS A 7 -5.23 6.33 12.30
CA LYS A 7 -6.35 5.62 12.90
C LYS A 7 -7.58 5.54 12.00
N ASN A 8 -7.88 6.62 11.27
CA ASN A 8 -8.98 6.63 10.31
C ASN A 8 -8.72 5.61 9.18
N VAL A 9 -7.51 5.61 8.63
CA VAL A 9 -7.11 4.63 7.61
C VAL A 9 -7.17 3.21 8.16
N GLU A 10 -6.64 2.94 9.35
CA GLU A 10 -6.69 1.61 9.96
C GLU A 10 -8.13 1.11 10.13
N SER A 11 -9.01 1.96 10.66
CA SER A 11 -10.44 1.66 10.82
C SER A 11 -11.14 1.42 9.49
N LEU A 12 -10.77 2.19 8.45
CA LEU A 12 -11.30 2.02 7.10
C LEU A 12 -10.85 0.67 6.50
N LEU A 13 -9.58 0.30 6.67
CA LEU A 13 -9.04 -0.97 6.17
C LEU A 13 -9.58 -2.19 6.92
N GLU A 14 -9.93 -2.06 8.21
CA GLU A 14 -10.56 -3.13 9.01
C GLU A 14 -11.95 -3.54 8.54
N ARG A 15 -12.61 -2.71 7.72
CA ARG A 15 -13.92 -3.04 7.12
C ARG A 15 -13.81 -4.09 6.01
N VAL A 16 -12.61 -4.39 5.54
CA VAL A 16 -12.36 -5.35 4.46
C VAL A 16 -11.74 -6.62 5.02
N THR A 17 -12.31 -7.74 4.61
CA THR A 17 -11.80 -9.08 4.89
C THR A 17 -11.72 -9.85 3.58
N ALA A 18 -11.05 -11.02 3.59
CA ALA A 18 -10.98 -11.89 2.42
C ALA A 18 -12.36 -12.37 1.90
N ASN A 19 -13.42 -12.22 2.69
CA ASN A 19 -14.79 -12.60 2.31
C ASN A 19 -15.68 -11.40 1.96
N SER A 20 -15.14 -10.17 2.03
CA SER A 20 -15.91 -8.97 1.67
C SER A 20 -16.31 -9.00 0.20
N THR A 21 -17.47 -8.43 -0.10
CA THR A 21 -17.94 -8.32 -1.48
C THR A 21 -17.12 -7.29 -2.26
N ASN A 22 -17.05 -7.44 -3.59
CA ASN A 22 -16.42 -6.44 -4.47
C ASN A 22 -17.03 -5.03 -4.26
N LYS A 23 -18.33 -4.96 -3.95
CA LYS A 23 -19.01 -3.68 -3.68
C LYS A 23 -18.48 -3.00 -2.42
N GLU A 24 -18.23 -3.75 -1.36
CA GLU A 24 -17.68 -3.22 -0.11
C GLU A 24 -16.22 -2.81 -0.30
N MET A 25 -15.42 -3.66 -0.95
CA MET A 25 -14.03 -3.35 -1.28
C MET A 25 -13.92 -2.06 -2.11
N ASN A 26 -14.74 -1.92 -3.16
CA ASN A 26 -14.75 -0.72 -4.00
C ASN A 26 -15.16 0.54 -3.22
N ARG A 27 -16.11 0.45 -2.28
CA ARG A 27 -16.47 1.59 -1.42
C ARG A 27 -15.29 2.04 -0.57
N VAL A 28 -14.60 1.09 0.06
CA VAL A 28 -13.43 1.38 0.90
C VAL A 28 -12.30 2.00 0.07
N ILE A 29 -12.07 1.52 -1.15
CA ILE A 29 -11.10 2.09 -2.08
C ILE A 29 -11.41 3.56 -2.40
N GLN A 30 -12.68 3.88 -2.72
CA GLN A 30 -13.09 5.25 -3.02
C GLN A 30 -12.95 6.16 -1.80
N GLU A 31 -13.47 5.72 -0.64
CA GLU A 31 -13.36 6.47 0.61
C GLU A 31 -11.90 6.76 0.97
N PHE A 32 -10.99 5.79 0.78
CA PHE A 32 -9.56 5.99 1.02
C PHE A 32 -8.95 7.01 0.05
N ALA A 33 -9.29 6.95 -1.24
CA ALA A 33 -8.73 7.82 -2.26
C ALA A 33 -9.04 9.30 -2.01
N GLU A 34 -10.19 9.58 -1.38
CA GLU A 34 -10.70 10.91 -1.03
C GLU A 34 -10.11 11.47 0.28
N ILE A 35 -9.42 10.66 1.11
CA ILE A 35 -8.81 11.16 2.35
C ILE A 35 -7.72 12.17 2.01
N GLU A 36 -7.92 13.43 2.38
CA GLU A 36 -6.88 14.46 2.30
C GLU A 36 -5.76 14.14 3.30
N MET A 37 -4.52 14.13 2.81
CA MET A 37 -3.34 13.78 3.59
C MET A 37 -2.22 14.75 3.26
N PHE A 38 -1.53 15.23 4.29
CA PHE A 38 -0.26 15.92 4.10
C PHE A 38 0.86 14.90 3.86
N GLU A 39 1.97 15.35 3.27
CA GLU A 39 3.09 14.49 2.88
C GLU A 39 3.60 13.59 4.03
N GLU A 40 3.71 14.15 5.23
CA GLU A 40 4.09 13.43 6.46
C GLU A 40 3.10 12.32 6.87
N ASN A 41 1.83 12.43 6.47
CA ASN A 41 0.81 11.41 6.74
C ASN A 41 0.87 10.30 5.69
N VAL A 42 1.10 10.66 4.42
CA VAL A 42 1.16 9.71 3.31
C VAL A 42 2.26 8.67 3.52
N LYS A 43 3.42 9.09 4.03
CA LYS A 43 4.53 8.17 4.34
C LYS A 43 4.15 7.11 5.37
N ASP A 44 3.53 7.51 6.47
CA ASP A 44 3.12 6.56 7.52
C ASP A 44 1.97 5.68 7.04
N VAL A 45 1.02 6.24 6.29
CA VAL A 45 -0.09 5.49 5.68
C VAL A 45 0.40 4.47 4.65
N ALA A 46 1.36 4.84 3.80
CA ALA A 46 1.99 3.93 2.84
C ALA A 46 2.61 2.74 3.55
N ARG A 47 3.29 2.98 4.69
CA ARG A 47 3.87 1.90 5.51
C ARG A 47 2.79 1.00 6.10
N VAL A 48 1.69 1.54 6.62
CA VAL A 48 0.57 0.74 7.15
C VAL A 48 -0.02 -0.17 6.08
N ILE A 49 -0.30 0.38 4.89
CA ILE A 49 -0.86 -0.39 3.77
C ILE A 49 0.12 -1.46 3.32
N TYR A 50 1.39 -1.11 3.17
CA TYR A 50 2.44 -2.03 2.79
C TYR A 50 2.55 -3.20 3.79
N GLU A 51 2.65 -2.92 5.10
CA GLU A 51 2.72 -3.95 6.13
C GLU A 51 1.48 -4.85 6.13
N ARG A 52 0.27 -4.29 5.92
CA ARG A 52 -0.94 -5.11 5.83
C ARG A 52 -0.95 -5.99 4.58
N ALA A 53 -0.56 -5.44 3.43
CA ALA A 53 -0.55 -6.18 2.17
C ALA A 53 0.40 -7.38 2.23
N ILE A 54 1.63 -7.20 2.72
CA ILE A 54 2.62 -8.27 2.74
C ILE A 54 2.30 -9.38 3.77
N ASN A 55 1.41 -9.09 4.73
CA ASN A 55 0.96 -10.04 5.74
C ASN A 55 -0.39 -10.69 5.38
N ASP A 56 -1.14 -10.16 4.42
CA ASP A 56 -2.42 -10.71 3.96
C ASP A 56 -2.44 -10.93 2.44
N GLU A 57 -1.97 -12.11 2.03
CA GLU A 57 -1.89 -12.52 0.62
C GLU A 57 -3.24 -12.41 -0.11
N LYS A 58 -4.36 -12.68 0.57
CA LYS A 58 -5.69 -12.70 -0.06
C LYS A 58 -6.19 -11.30 -0.39
N LEU A 59 -5.70 -10.29 0.33
CA LEU A 59 -6.08 -8.89 0.15
C LEU A 59 -5.01 -8.07 -0.60
N CYS A 60 -3.88 -8.68 -1.01
CA CYS A 60 -2.82 -8.00 -1.76
C CYS A 60 -3.34 -7.20 -2.97
N LEU A 61 -4.26 -7.79 -3.77
CA LEU A 61 -4.83 -7.10 -4.92
C LEU A 61 -5.68 -5.89 -4.51
N PHE A 62 -6.51 -6.05 -3.47
CA PHE A 62 -7.29 -4.96 -2.89
C PHE A 62 -6.41 -3.81 -2.43
N TYR A 63 -5.30 -4.09 -1.73
CA TYR A 63 -4.37 -3.05 -1.30
C TYR A 63 -3.68 -2.37 -2.49
N ALA A 64 -3.39 -3.10 -3.58
CA ALA A 64 -2.82 -2.52 -4.79
C ALA A 64 -3.82 -1.57 -5.48
N ASP A 65 -5.08 -1.98 -5.61
CA ASP A 65 -6.16 -1.13 -6.15
C ASP A 65 -6.39 0.12 -5.30
N LEU A 66 -6.33 -0.02 -3.98
CA LEU A 66 -6.43 1.08 -3.02
C LEU A 66 -5.30 2.11 -3.20
N CYS A 67 -4.07 1.65 -3.37
CA CYS A 67 -2.92 2.51 -3.67
C CYS A 67 -3.08 3.20 -5.03
N LYS A 68 -3.52 2.45 -6.05
CA LYS A 68 -3.73 2.97 -7.41
C LYS A 68 -4.81 4.04 -7.45
N ALA A 69 -5.92 3.85 -6.74
CA ALA A 69 -6.97 4.85 -6.63
C ALA A 69 -6.46 6.15 -6.01
N LYS A 70 -5.72 6.06 -4.90
CA LYS A 70 -5.12 7.23 -4.26
C LYS A 70 -4.09 7.94 -5.14
N MET A 71 -3.26 7.17 -5.86
CA MET A 71 -2.31 7.73 -6.82
C MET A 71 -3.03 8.53 -7.91
N ASN A 72 -4.12 7.98 -8.46
CA ASN A 72 -4.88 8.65 -9.50
C ASN A 72 -5.50 9.97 -9.00
N THR A 73 -6.03 10.00 -7.77
CA THR A 73 -6.58 11.24 -7.20
C THR A 73 -5.49 12.30 -6.98
N GLU A 74 -4.32 11.90 -6.47
CA GLU A 74 -3.18 12.80 -6.30
C GLU A 74 -2.65 13.34 -7.63
N ILE A 75 -2.50 12.49 -8.67
CA ILE A 75 -2.02 12.90 -9.99
C ILE A 75 -2.92 13.98 -10.60
N ILE A 76 -4.24 13.83 -10.45
CA ILE A 76 -5.22 14.81 -10.93
C ILE A 76 -5.11 16.12 -10.14
N ALA A 77 -4.96 16.04 -8.81
CA ALA A 77 -4.91 17.21 -7.93
C ALA A 77 -3.56 17.96 -8.01
N ASN A 78 -2.45 17.25 -8.22
CA ASN A 78 -1.09 17.75 -8.03
C ASN A 78 -0.28 17.76 -9.35
N ASN A 79 -0.95 18.06 -10.48
CA ASN A 79 -0.33 18.24 -11.79
C ASN A 79 0.63 17.10 -12.22
N GLY A 80 0.21 15.85 -12.05
CA GLY A 80 0.99 14.69 -12.49
C GLY A 80 1.90 14.09 -11.42
N THR A 81 1.89 14.61 -10.20
CA THR A 81 2.70 14.08 -9.08
C THR A 81 1.85 13.30 -8.10
N SER A 82 2.43 12.25 -7.50
CA SER A 82 1.78 11.47 -6.45
C SER A 82 2.78 11.10 -5.36
N ILE A 83 2.44 11.46 -4.13
CA ILE A 83 3.23 11.18 -2.94
C ILE A 83 3.09 9.69 -2.60
N ILE A 84 1.87 9.12 -2.68
CA ILE A 84 1.67 7.69 -2.38
C ILE A 84 2.47 6.81 -3.36
N HIS A 85 2.56 7.21 -4.64
CA HIS A 85 3.40 6.54 -5.63
C HIS A 85 4.88 6.58 -5.25
N ARG A 86 5.39 7.76 -4.89
CA ARG A 86 6.79 7.94 -4.50
C ARG A 86 7.15 7.12 -3.26
N GLU A 87 6.34 7.22 -2.19
CA GLU A 87 6.61 6.53 -0.92
C GLU A 87 6.51 5.00 -1.07
N LEU A 88 5.50 4.48 -1.79
CA LEU A 88 5.40 3.04 -2.04
C LEU A 88 6.53 2.52 -2.93
N THR A 89 6.96 3.28 -3.93
CA THR A 89 8.12 2.91 -4.75
C THR A 89 9.35 2.73 -3.86
N GLN A 90 9.65 3.70 -3.00
CA GLN A 90 10.77 3.61 -2.06
C GLN A 90 10.66 2.43 -1.09
N LEU A 91 9.46 2.16 -0.55
CA LEU A 91 9.23 0.99 0.31
C LEU A 91 9.49 -0.32 -0.43
N THR A 92 9.01 -0.43 -1.68
CA THR A 92 9.20 -1.64 -2.49
C THR A 92 10.64 -1.85 -2.93
N GLU A 93 11.38 -0.79 -3.22
CA GLU A 93 12.81 -0.85 -3.53
C GLU A 93 13.64 -1.24 -2.30
N GLY A 94 13.30 -0.72 -1.13
CA GLY A 94 13.93 -1.07 0.15
C GLY A 94 13.87 -2.58 0.48
N MET A 95 12.86 -3.29 -0.04
CA MET A 95 12.71 -4.75 0.15
C MET A 95 13.90 -5.57 -0.35
N PHE A 96 14.59 -5.09 -1.38
CA PHE A 96 15.70 -5.83 -2.02
C PHE A 96 17.02 -5.67 -1.27
N TYR A 97 17.11 -4.72 -0.32
CA TYR A 97 18.34 -4.42 0.41
C TYR A 97 18.42 -5.06 1.81
N ASP A 98 17.32 -5.61 2.35
CA ASP A 98 17.31 -6.21 3.69
C ASP A 98 17.87 -7.66 3.71
N ASN A 99 19.20 -7.74 3.63
CA ASN A 99 20.00 -8.96 3.65
C ASN A 99 20.38 -9.45 5.06
N SER A 100 19.75 -8.95 6.12
CA SER A 100 20.07 -9.33 7.50
C SER A 100 19.97 -10.85 7.75
N THR A 101 21.09 -11.48 8.06
CA THR A 101 21.21 -12.90 8.42
C THR A 101 20.65 -13.12 9.83
N SER A 102 19.39 -13.54 9.96
CA SER A 102 18.79 -13.89 11.26
C SER A 102 18.86 -15.40 11.52
N ASN A 103 19.26 -15.74 12.75
CA ASN A 103 19.33 -17.10 13.27
C ASN A 103 17.94 -17.77 13.27
N GLY A 104 17.93 -19.12 13.28
CA GLY A 104 16.86 -20.05 12.86
C GLY A 104 15.41 -19.79 13.28
N THR A 105 15.13 -18.94 14.27
CA THR A 105 13.78 -18.69 14.82
C THR A 105 12.91 -17.77 13.95
N HIS A 106 13.49 -16.82 13.21
CA HIS A 106 12.73 -15.88 12.36
C HIS A 106 12.72 -16.25 10.87
N ARG A 107 13.22 -17.45 10.52
CA ARG A 107 13.37 -17.88 9.13
C ARG A 107 12.04 -18.01 8.40
N ASN A 108 11.02 -18.55 9.08
CA ASN A 108 9.69 -18.75 8.50
C ASN A 108 8.96 -17.42 8.30
N GLU A 109 8.98 -16.54 9.29
CA GLU A 109 8.41 -15.18 9.19
C GLU A 109 9.07 -14.38 8.08
N LYS A 110 10.41 -14.42 7.97
CA LYS A 110 11.14 -13.76 6.88
C LYS A 110 10.77 -14.33 5.51
N LYS A 111 10.55 -15.64 5.41
CA LYS A 111 10.10 -16.28 4.16
C LYS A 111 8.67 -15.86 3.80
N MET A 112 7.76 -15.80 4.76
CA MET A 112 6.39 -15.35 4.56
C MET A 112 6.33 -13.88 4.14
N ARG A 113 7.07 -12.99 4.80
CA ARG A 113 7.17 -11.58 4.40
C ARG A 113 7.75 -11.42 2.99
N ARG A 114 8.79 -12.18 2.63
CA ARG A 114 9.33 -12.18 1.26
C ARG A 114 8.30 -12.63 0.22
N LEU A 115 7.49 -13.64 0.54
CA LEU A 115 6.42 -14.08 -0.34
C LEU A 115 5.37 -12.98 -0.51
N GLY A 116 4.89 -12.41 0.60
CA GLY A 116 3.94 -11.29 0.58
C GLY A 116 4.46 -10.09 -0.21
N ASN A 117 5.74 -9.76 -0.06
CA ASN A 117 6.41 -8.73 -0.85
C ASN A 117 6.33 -8.99 -2.35
N VAL A 118 6.67 -10.21 -2.79
CA VAL A 118 6.64 -10.59 -4.21
C VAL A 118 5.21 -10.52 -4.75
N ILE A 119 4.24 -11.01 -3.98
CA ILE A 119 2.82 -11.00 -4.37
C ILE A 119 2.29 -9.58 -4.45
N PHE A 120 2.57 -8.74 -3.46
CA PHE A 120 2.12 -7.35 -3.45
C PHE A 120 2.76 -6.57 -4.60
N LEU A 121 4.07 -6.73 -4.83
CA LEU A 121 4.76 -6.12 -5.97
C LEU A 121 4.15 -6.56 -7.31
N GLY A 122 3.88 -7.85 -7.48
CA GLY A 122 3.19 -8.38 -8.67
C GLY A 122 1.82 -7.73 -8.89
N ASN A 123 1.04 -7.55 -7.82
CA ASN A 123 -0.25 -6.86 -7.90
C ASN A 123 -0.11 -5.37 -8.23
N LEU A 124 0.90 -4.67 -7.70
CA LEU A 124 1.19 -3.28 -8.07
C LEU A 124 1.54 -3.15 -9.56
N TYR A 125 2.27 -4.11 -10.14
CA TYR A 125 2.47 -4.16 -11.59
C TYR A 125 1.17 -4.45 -12.35
N ASN A 126 0.34 -5.40 -11.88
CA ASN A 126 -0.93 -5.74 -12.52
C ASN A 126 -1.88 -4.55 -12.62
N VAL A 127 -1.91 -3.68 -11.61
CA VAL A 127 -2.75 -2.46 -11.60
C VAL A 127 -2.09 -1.25 -12.25
N ALA A 128 -0.96 -1.46 -12.96
CA ALA A 128 -0.22 -0.41 -13.64
C ALA A 128 0.17 0.74 -12.69
N PHE A 129 0.60 0.41 -11.46
CA PHE A 129 1.00 1.38 -10.46
C PHE A 129 2.30 2.09 -10.88
N PHE A 130 3.34 1.33 -11.25
CA PHE A 130 4.67 1.86 -11.60
C PHE A 130 4.82 2.33 -13.06
N THR A 131 3.80 2.18 -13.90
CA THR A 131 3.90 2.53 -15.34
C THR A 131 3.70 4.03 -15.58
N HIS A 132 3.21 4.77 -14.59
CA HIS A 132 3.11 6.23 -14.70
C HIS A 132 4.50 6.85 -14.51
N LYS A 133 5.01 7.49 -15.57
CA LYS A 133 6.13 8.44 -15.43
C LYS A 133 5.59 9.67 -14.68
N THR A 134 5.75 9.71 -13.38
CA THR A 134 5.60 10.94 -12.60
C THR A 134 6.65 11.94 -13.09
N ILE A 135 6.24 13.14 -13.46
CA ILE A 135 7.16 14.24 -13.78
C ILE A 135 7.78 14.66 -12.45
N HIS A 136 9.09 14.43 -12.29
CA HIS A 136 9.86 14.83 -11.11
C HIS A 136 10.22 16.31 -11.15
#